data_AF-A0A8J8DE36-F1
#
_entry.id   AF-A0A8J8DE36-F1
#
_cell.length_a   1.000
_cell.length_b   1.000
_cell.length_c   1.000
_cell.angle_alpha   90.00
_cell.angle_beta   90.00
_cell.angle_gamma   90.00
#
_symmetry.space_group_name_H-M   'P 1'
#
loop_
_entity.id
_entity.type
_entity.pdbx_description
1 polymer ?
#
loop_
_entity_poly.entity_id
_entity_poly.type
_entity_poly.pdbx_seq_one_letter_code
_entity_poly.pdbx_strand_id
1 'polypeptide(L)'
;MSSVRRVTAWRMGYLSIGVIFVLIGVLVGHYVEELFGMFFGIFGLSLLFEACRKSALLVSSGKDEFKVIVRGRKPPFNVIIQKNGKSLWKGKVTDYVEVGNFSFDLVDGKLLVRFRGKPLGRLP
;
A
#
# COMPACT_ATOMS: atom_id res chain seq x y z
N MET A 1 -4.89 -9.39 24.03
CA MET A 1 -5.32 -9.84 22.68
C MET A 1 -4.64 -8.98 21.62
N SER A 2 -4.16 -9.60 20.54
CA SER A 2 -3.65 -8.88 19.36
C SER A 2 -4.72 -8.87 18.28
N SER A 3 -5.04 -7.70 17.74
CA SER A 3 -5.99 -7.49 16.63
C SER A 3 -5.20 -7.12 15.37
N VAL A 4 -5.62 -7.62 14.22
CA VAL A 4 -4.98 -7.33 12.93
C VAL A 4 -6.04 -6.86 11.96
N ARG A 5 -5.84 -5.68 11.39
CA ARG A 5 -6.73 -5.11 10.37
C ARG A 5 -5.93 -4.78 9.13
N ARG A 6 -6.43 -5.21 7.97
CA ARG A 6 -5.91 -4.77 6.68
C ARG A 6 -6.44 -3.36 6.43
N VAL A 7 -5.53 -2.43 6.13
CA VAL A 7 -5.89 -1.03 5.90
C VAL A 7 -5.24 -0.57 4.61
N THR A 8 -6.05 0.02 3.73
CA THR A 8 -5.57 0.61 2.49
C THR A 8 -4.76 1.85 2.84
N ALA A 9 -3.48 1.89 2.48
CA ALA A 9 -2.64 3.05 2.67
C ALA A 9 -2.66 3.90 1.39
N TRP A 10 -3.14 5.13 1.48
CA TRP A 10 -3.31 5.98 0.31
C TRP A 10 -2.00 6.76 0.06
N ARG A 11 -1.50 6.79 -1.18
CA ARG A 11 -0.44 7.75 -1.56
C ARG A 11 -1.10 9.11 -1.77
N MET A 12 -1.11 9.97 -0.75
CA MET A 12 -1.75 11.30 -0.85
C MET A 12 -1.29 12.11 -2.06
N GLY A 13 -0.02 12.02 -2.47
CA GLY A 13 0.46 12.71 -3.67
C GLY A 13 -0.19 12.25 -4.99
N TYR A 14 -0.38 10.94 -5.20
CA TYR A 14 -1.11 10.49 -6.40
C TYR A 14 -2.61 10.70 -6.27
N LEU A 15 -3.13 10.71 -5.04
CA LEU A 15 -4.52 11.03 -4.80
C LEU A 15 -4.84 12.46 -5.22
N SER A 16 -4.05 13.43 -4.73
CA SER A 16 -4.26 14.84 -5.04
C SER A 16 -4.07 15.12 -6.52
N ILE A 17 -3.00 14.59 -7.14
CA ILE A 17 -2.78 14.75 -8.59
C ILE A 17 -3.90 14.08 -9.39
N GLY A 18 -4.34 12.88 -9.00
CA GLY A 18 -5.43 12.17 -9.66
C GLY A 18 -6.74 12.96 -9.62
N VAL A 19 -7.12 13.51 -8.47
CA VAL A 19 -8.32 14.37 -8.34
C VAL A 19 -8.22 15.61 -9.24
N ILE A 20 -7.06 16.28 -9.24
CA ILE A 20 -6.84 17.47 -10.07
C ILE A 20 -6.99 17.13 -11.56
N PHE A 21 -6.41 16.03 -12.01
CA PHE A 21 -6.51 15.59 -13.41
C PHE A 21 -7.94 15.24 -13.82
N VAL A 22 -8.72 14.62 -12.93
CA VAL A 22 -10.15 14.36 -13.18
C VAL A 22 -10.92 15.67 -13.33
N LEU A 23 -10.69 16.65 -12.45
CA LEU A 23 -11.34 17.96 -12.52
C LEU A 23 -10.96 18.73 -13.79
N ILE A 24 -9.68 18.72 -14.17
CA ILE A 24 -9.21 19.30 -15.44
C ILE A 24 -9.88 18.61 -16.61
N GLY A 25 -10.02 17.28 -16.59
CA GLY A 25 -10.70 16.53 -17.65
C GLY A 25 -12.16 16.94 -17.82
N VAL A 26 -12.90 17.16 -16.73
CA VAL A 26 -14.28 17.65 -16.78
C VAL A 26 -14.34 19.07 -17.36
N LEU A 27 -13.47 19.97 -16.90
CA LEU A 27 -13.40 21.36 -17.40
C LEU A 27 -13.04 21.43 -18.89
N VAL A 28 -11.97 20.74 -19.30
CA VAL A 28 -11.50 20.74 -20.69
C VAL A 28 -12.52 20.07 -21.61
N GLY A 29 -13.14 18.98 -21.17
CA GLY A 29 -14.19 18.30 -21.93
C GLY A 29 -15.46 19.14 -22.10
N HIS A 30 -15.77 20.03 -21.15
CA HIS A 30 -16.95 20.89 -21.22
C HIS A 30 -16.73 22.19 -22.03
N TYR A 31 -15.52 22.76 -21.99
CA TYR A 31 -15.25 24.10 -22.54
C TYR A 31 -14.30 24.14 -23.74
N VAL A 32 -13.58 23.05 -24.05
CA VAL A 32 -12.50 23.07 -25.06
C VAL A 32 -12.69 21.96 -26.08
N GLU A 33 -12.37 20.73 -25.71
CA GLU A 33 -12.49 19.55 -26.57
C GLU A 33 -12.72 18.30 -25.73
N GLU A 34 -13.73 17.51 -26.11
CA GLU A 34 -14.09 16.26 -25.45
C GLU A 34 -12.93 15.25 -25.42
N LEU A 35 -12.11 15.20 -26.47
CA LEU A 35 -11.02 14.22 -26.61
C LEU A 35 -9.91 14.47 -25.57
N PHE A 36 -9.55 15.74 -25.36
CA PHE A 36 -8.63 16.14 -24.30
C PHE A 36 -9.25 15.92 -22.91
N GLY A 37 -10.54 16.23 -22.73
CA GLY A 37 -11.25 15.94 -21.48
C GLY A 37 -11.20 14.46 -21.10
N MET A 38 -11.44 13.57 -22.06
CA MET A 38 -11.33 12.12 -21.88
C MET A 38 -9.91 11.67 -21.52
N PHE A 39 -8.88 12.22 -22.19
CA PHE A 39 -7.49 11.90 -21.89
C PHE A 39 -7.13 12.23 -20.42
N PHE A 40 -7.45 13.43 -19.96
CA PHE A 40 -7.19 13.85 -18.58
C PHE A 40 -8.02 13.04 -17.57
N GLY A 41 -9.26 12.70 -17.89
CA GLY A 41 -10.12 11.86 -17.06
C GLY A 41 -9.57 10.45 -16.87
N ILE A 42 -9.19 9.75 -17.95
CA ILE A 42 -8.61 8.41 -17.89
C ILE A 42 -7.28 8.42 -17.13
N PHE A 43 -6.45 9.44 -17.36
CA PHE A 43 -5.17 9.58 -16.67
C PHE A 43 -5.36 9.83 -15.17
N GLY A 44 -6.28 10.72 -14.80
CA GLY A 44 -6.63 11.01 -13.41
C GLY A 44 -7.18 9.79 -12.67
N LEU A 45 -8.08 9.02 -13.31
CA LEU A 45 -8.59 7.75 -12.78
C LEU A 45 -7.48 6.71 -12.59
N SER A 46 -6.55 6.61 -13.53
CA SER A 46 -5.40 5.70 -13.43
C SER A 46 -4.51 6.05 -12.24
N LEU A 47 -4.27 7.35 -11.99
CA LEU A 47 -3.52 7.82 -10.82
C LEU A 47 -4.24 7.55 -9.50
N LEU A 48 -5.56 7.74 -9.45
CA LEU A 48 -6.38 7.40 -8.28
C LEU A 48 -6.33 5.89 -7.98
N PHE A 49 -6.39 5.06 -9.02
CA PHE A 49 -6.27 3.61 -8.87
C PHE A 49 -4.90 3.20 -8.31
N GLU A 50 -3.83 3.83 -8.78
CA GLU A 50 -2.48 3.60 -8.27
C GLU A 50 -2.28 4.19 -6.85
N ALA A 51 -3.02 5.24 -6.49
CA ALA A 51 -3.02 5.83 -5.14
C ALA A 51 -3.61 4.88 -4.09
N CYS A 52 -4.63 4.10 -4.45
CA CYS A 52 -5.29 3.09 -3.60
C CYS A 52 -4.51 1.77 -3.48
N ARG A 53 -3.44 1.57 -4.26
CA ARG A 53 -2.80 0.25 -4.42
C ARG A 53 -1.83 -0.18 -3.32
N LYS A 54 -1.54 0.66 -2.32
CA LYS A 54 -0.69 0.24 -1.19
C LYS A 54 -1.51 -0.46 -0.12
N SER A 55 -1.22 -1.74 0.06
CA SER A 55 -1.71 -2.52 1.20
C SER A 55 -0.83 -2.26 2.40
N ALA A 56 -1.41 -1.80 3.51
CA ALA A 56 -0.77 -1.80 4.81
C ALA A 56 -1.51 -2.77 5.74
N LEU A 57 -0.77 -3.39 6.65
CA LEU A 57 -1.33 -4.18 7.74
C LEU A 57 -1.13 -3.38 9.02
N LEU A 58 -2.22 -3.09 9.71
CA LEU A 58 -2.18 -2.57 11.08
C LEU A 58 -2.34 -3.74 12.04
N VAL A 59 -1.35 -3.89 12.91
CA VAL A 59 -1.28 -4.94 13.93
C VAL A 59 -1.28 -4.25 15.29
N SER A 60 -2.40 -4.34 16.00
CA SER A 60 -2.56 -3.81 17.36
C SER A 60 -2.25 -4.94 18.36
N SER A 61 -1.29 -4.75 19.24
CA SER A 61 -0.88 -5.71 20.28
C SER A 61 -0.86 -5.03 21.63
N GLY A 62 -1.95 -5.17 22.40
CA GLY A 62 -2.10 -4.48 23.68
C GLY A 62 -2.22 -2.97 23.48
N LYS A 63 -1.28 -2.19 24.03
CA LYS A 63 -1.23 -0.72 23.88
C LYS A 63 -0.44 -0.26 22.64
N ASP A 64 0.22 -1.19 21.95
CA ASP A 64 1.10 -0.87 20.83
C ASP A 64 0.44 -1.16 19.49
N GLU A 65 0.57 -0.23 18.53
CA GLU A 65 0.16 -0.44 17.14
C GLU A 65 1.36 -0.42 16.21
N PHE A 66 1.45 -1.46 15.39
CA PHE A 66 2.48 -1.63 14.38
C PHE A 66 1.85 -1.55 12.99
N LYS A 67 2.44 -0.73 12.12
CA LYS A 67 2.06 -0.62 10.72
C LYS A 67 3.11 -1.30 9.85
N VAL A 68 2.73 -2.40 9.22
CA VAL A 68 3.57 -3.14 8.27
C VAL A 68 3.18 -2.73 6.87
N ILE A 69 4.13 -2.14 6.13
CA ILE A 69 3.95 -1.66 4.77
C ILE A 69 4.82 -2.53 3.86
N VAL A 70 4.19 -3.23 2.92
CA VAL A 70 4.87 -4.02 1.91
C VAL A 70 4.82 -3.27 0.58
N ARG A 71 5.95 -3.19 -0.12
CA ARG A 71 6.09 -2.53 -1.42
C ARG A 71 6.73 -3.50 -2.42
N GLY A 72 6.22 -3.47 -3.65
CA GLY A 72 6.62 -4.39 -4.72
C GLY A 72 5.46 -5.33 -5.06
N ARG A 73 5.42 -5.82 -6.30
CA ARG A 73 4.43 -6.81 -6.78
C ARG A 73 5.05 -8.20 -6.99
N LYS A 74 6.36 -8.29 -6.82
CA LYS A 74 7.18 -9.47 -7.07
C LYS A 74 8.36 -9.45 -6.08
N PRO A 75 8.91 -10.62 -5.75
CA PRO A 75 10.15 -10.68 -5.03
C PRO A 75 11.23 -9.97 -5.84
N PRO A 76 12.16 -9.25 -5.19
CA PRO A 76 12.21 -8.98 -3.75
C PRO A 76 11.24 -7.91 -3.24
N PHE A 77 10.56 -8.20 -2.13
CA PHE A 77 9.61 -7.29 -1.48
C PHE A 77 10.31 -6.31 -0.54
N ASN A 78 9.96 -5.03 -0.60
CA ASN A 78 10.43 -4.03 0.36
C ASN A 78 9.43 -3.90 1.50
N VAL A 79 9.84 -4.27 2.71
CA VAL A 79 8.98 -4.28 3.89
C VAL A 79 9.44 -3.20 4.86
N ILE A 80 8.48 -2.46 5.42
CA ILE A 80 8.71 -1.42 6.42
C ILE A 80 7.79 -1.68 7.60
N ILE A 81 8.35 -1.77 8.79
CA ILE A 81 7.61 -1.87 10.05
C ILE A 81 7.70 -0.51 10.74
N GLN A 82 6.55 0.08 11.07
CA GLN A 82 6.46 1.36 11.77
C GLN A 82 5.71 1.18 13.09
N LYS A 83 6.07 1.96 14.11
CA LYS A 83 5.34 2.11 15.38
C LYS A 83 5.19 3.60 15.66
N ASN A 84 3.97 4.07 15.91
CA ASN A 84 3.67 5.50 16.13
C ASN A 84 4.27 6.42 15.06
N GLY A 85 4.24 5.99 13.78
CA GLY A 85 4.80 6.74 12.65
C GLY A 85 6.32 6.65 12.47
N LYS A 86 7.08 6.19 13.47
CA LYS A 86 8.53 5.97 13.35
C LYS A 86 8.83 4.61 12.72
N SER A 87 9.77 4.58 11.77
CA SER A 87 10.25 3.32 11.16
C SER A 87 11.10 2.56 12.17
N LEU A 88 10.63 1.40 12.62
CA LEU A 88 11.39 0.49 13.47
C LEU A 88 12.33 -0.37 12.65
N TRP A 89 11.89 -0.77 11.47
CA TRP A 89 12.69 -1.61 10.59
C TRP A 89 12.30 -1.39 9.13
N LYS A 90 13.29 -1.48 8.24
CA LYS A 90 13.11 -1.43 6.80
C LYS A 90 14.09 -2.42 6.19
N GLY A 91 13.58 -3.33 5.38
CA GLY A 91 14.41 -4.33 4.73
C GLY A 91 13.79 -4.87 3.45
N LYS A 92 14.61 -5.61 2.73
CA LYS A 92 14.24 -6.29 1.50
C LYS A 92 14.13 -7.78 1.80
N VAL A 93 13.02 -8.40 1.42
CA VAL A 93 12.74 -9.82 1.66
C VAL A 93 12.80 -10.56 0.32
N THR A 94 13.84 -11.38 0.17
CA THR A 94 14.06 -12.30 -0.97
C THR A 94 13.73 -13.75 -0.64
N ASP A 95 13.75 -14.11 0.65
CA ASP A 95 13.51 -15.44 1.22
C ASP A 95 12.82 -15.29 2.60
N TYR A 96 12.96 -16.25 3.50
CA TYR A 96 12.48 -16.13 4.89
C TYR A 96 13.30 -15.11 5.68
N VAL A 97 12.60 -14.17 6.34
CA VAL A 97 13.23 -13.19 7.24
C VAL A 97 12.39 -13.05 8.51
N GLU A 98 13.04 -13.18 9.66
CA GLU A 98 12.43 -13.00 10.98
C GLU A 98 12.97 -11.73 11.65
N VAL A 99 12.04 -10.88 12.11
CA VAL A 99 12.34 -9.58 12.73
C VAL A 99 11.49 -9.41 13.97
N GLY A 100 12.06 -9.78 15.12
CA GLY A 100 11.38 -9.70 16.42
C GLY A 100 10.15 -10.59 16.45
N ASN A 101 8.96 -10.01 16.57
CA ASN A 101 7.69 -10.75 16.57
C ASN A 101 7.13 -11.03 15.17
N PHE A 102 7.76 -10.52 14.11
CA PHE A 102 7.29 -10.67 12.73
C PHE A 102 8.14 -11.68 11.99
N SER A 103 7.50 -12.54 11.20
CA SER A 103 8.18 -13.36 10.21
C SER A 103 7.57 -13.17 8.83
N PHE A 104 8.44 -13.10 7.83
CA PHE A 104 8.12 -12.85 6.44
C PHE A 104 8.63 -14.02 5.62
N ASP A 105 7.76 -14.62 4.82
CA ASP A 105 8.08 -15.81 4.05
C ASP A 105 7.51 -15.69 2.63
N LEU A 106 8.14 -16.35 1.66
CA LEU A 106 7.71 -16.36 0.27
C LEU A 106 7.01 -17.67 -0.04
N VAL A 107 5.69 -17.58 -0.22
CA VAL A 107 4.84 -18.74 -0.51
C VAL A 107 4.06 -18.45 -1.78
N ASP A 108 4.26 -19.27 -2.81
CA ASP A 108 3.62 -19.13 -4.14
C ASP A 108 3.86 -17.76 -4.79
N GLY A 109 5.08 -17.21 -4.63
CA GLY A 109 5.45 -15.90 -5.16
C GLY A 109 4.82 -14.70 -4.45
N LYS A 110 4.07 -14.94 -3.36
CA LYS A 110 3.43 -13.93 -2.51
C LYS A 110 4.13 -13.86 -1.16
N LEU A 111 4.15 -12.67 -0.56
CA LEU A 111 4.73 -12.47 0.76
C LEU A 111 3.71 -12.88 1.85
N LEU A 112 3.97 -13.97 2.55
CA LEU A 112 3.25 -14.37 3.74
C LEU A 112 3.80 -13.61 4.95
N VAL A 113 2.93 -12.86 5.62
CA VAL A 113 3.27 -12.15 6.87
C VAL A 113 2.73 -12.94 8.05
N ARG A 114 3.57 -13.19 9.05
CA ARG A 114 3.22 -13.83 10.33
C ARG A 114 3.58 -12.91 11.48
N PHE A 115 2.78 -12.95 12.55
CA PHE A 115 3.08 -12.26 13.81
C PHE A 115 2.92 -13.23 14.98
N ARG A 116 3.97 -13.39 15.79
CA ARG A 116 4.05 -14.40 16.87
C ARG A 116 3.62 -15.79 16.40
N GLY A 117 4.11 -16.20 15.23
CA GLY A 117 3.80 -17.49 14.61
C GLY A 117 2.41 -17.60 13.95
N LYS A 118 1.49 -16.64 14.14
CA LYS A 118 0.17 -16.67 13.50
C LYS A 118 0.19 -16.04 12.10
N PRO A 119 -0.32 -16.71 11.05
CA PRO A 119 -0.41 -16.13 9.71
C PRO A 119 -1.41 -14.98 9.68
N LEU A 120 -0.94 -13.79 9.27
CA LEU A 120 -1.76 -12.59 9.14
C LEU A 120 -2.37 -12.46 7.74
N GLY A 121 -1.72 -13.03 6.74
CA GLY A 121 -2.22 -13.05 5.37
C GLY A 121 -1.10 -13.04 4.35
N ARG A 122 -1.48 -13.30 3.10
CA ARG A 122 -0.61 -13.21 1.93
C ARG A 122 -0.81 -11.87 1.25
N LEU A 123 0.29 -11.17 1.00
CA LEU A 123 0.32 -9.94 0.22
C LEU A 123 0.93 -10.23 -1.16
N PRO A 124 0.32 -9.69 -2.23
CA PRO A 124 0.88 -9.79 -3.58
C PRO A 124 2.19 -9.02 -3.73
#